data_AF-A0A972ULF4-F1
#
_entry.id   AF-A0A972ULF4-F1
#
_cell.length_a   1.000
_cell.length_b   1.000
_cell.length_c   1.000
_cell.angle_alpha   90.00
_cell.angle_beta   90.00
_cell.angle_gamma   90.00
#
_symmetry.space_group_name_H-M   'P 1'
#
loop_
_entity.id
_entity.type
_entity.pdbx_description
1 polymer ?
#
loop_
_entity_poly.entity_id
_entity_poly.type
_entity_poly.pdbx_seq_one_letter_code
_entity_poly.pdbx_strand_id
1 'polypeptide(L)'
;MSAAGHRYVVLSPDGAMVVGYDRQEIARAVAQDYGDGAHIVDTGAMAYHPLAEKIKNGEPVYLEYGGWDTKVAAIENLIEAIKKGYPPIVRAFAENVPDLNQPDRTGGTALLWAVARRKPELVQLLLDRGADPNHADSDGTTPLALAQQKKLDEIIDLLQAAGAR
;
A
#
# COMPACT_ATOMS: atom_id res chain seq x y z
N MET A 1 -12.93 24.88 -1.42
CA MET A 1 -12.43 23.84 -0.50
C MET A 1 -13.38 22.65 -0.59
N SER A 2 -13.05 21.66 -1.42
CA SER A 2 -13.78 20.40 -1.51
C SER A 2 -13.00 19.40 -0.67
N ALA A 3 -13.63 18.83 0.35
CA ALA A 3 -13.05 17.74 1.13
C ALA A 3 -12.78 16.60 0.16
N ALA A 4 -11.53 16.11 0.11
CA ALA A 4 -11.14 14.99 -0.70
C ALA A 4 -12.03 13.78 -0.39
N GLY A 5 -12.96 13.45 -1.29
CA GLY A 5 -13.89 12.34 -1.12
C GLY A 5 -13.14 11.02 -1.09
N HIS A 6 -13.39 10.21 -0.06
CA HIS A 6 -12.95 8.82 -0.02
C HIS A 6 -13.60 8.03 -1.16
N ARG A 7 -12.90 7.02 -1.70
CA ARG A 7 -13.43 6.11 -2.70
C ARG A 7 -14.08 4.90 -2.03
N TYR A 8 -15.29 4.60 -2.43
CA TYR A 8 -16.09 3.47 -1.96
C TYR A 8 -16.22 2.44 -3.08
N VAL A 9 -16.16 1.16 -2.76
CA VAL A 9 -16.46 0.09 -3.72
C VAL A 9 -17.74 -0.62 -3.31
N VAL A 10 -18.59 -0.91 -4.29
CA VAL A 10 -19.78 -1.76 -4.10
C VAL A 10 -19.40 -3.19 -4.39
N LEU A 11 -19.77 -4.07 -3.49
CA LEU A 11 -19.51 -5.50 -3.59
C LEU A 11 -20.83 -6.24 -3.66
N SER A 12 -20.88 -7.26 -4.51
CA SER A 12 -21.97 -8.22 -4.55
C SER A 12 -21.94 -9.13 -3.31
N PRO A 13 -23.03 -9.88 -3.03
CA PRO A 13 -23.11 -10.78 -1.87
C PRO A 13 -22.01 -11.85 -1.81
N ASP A 14 -21.47 -12.26 -2.96
CA ASP A 14 -20.36 -13.21 -3.10
C ASP A 14 -18.98 -12.54 -3.06
N GLY A 15 -18.92 -11.22 -2.86
CA GLY A 15 -17.68 -10.46 -2.65
C GLY A 15 -16.99 -9.94 -3.92
N ALA A 16 -17.62 -10.07 -5.10
CA ALA A 16 -17.10 -9.49 -6.34
C ALA A 16 -17.32 -7.97 -6.37
N MET A 17 -16.35 -7.20 -6.91
CA MET A 17 -16.58 -5.77 -7.10
C MET A 17 -17.57 -5.55 -8.24
N VAL A 18 -18.60 -4.76 -7.96
CA VAL A 18 -19.54 -4.26 -8.95
C VAL A 18 -18.99 -2.98 -9.60
N VAL A 19 -18.60 -1.99 -8.79
CA VAL A 19 -18.19 -0.65 -9.26
C VAL A 19 -17.64 0.22 -8.10
N GLY A 20 -16.78 1.21 -8.40
CA GLY A 20 -16.23 2.15 -7.43
C GLY A 20 -16.71 3.61 -7.61
N TYR A 21 -16.97 4.31 -6.50
CA TYR A 21 -17.53 5.67 -6.44
C TYR A 21 -16.71 6.60 -5.56
N ASP A 22 -16.67 7.89 -5.88
CA ASP A 22 -16.04 8.96 -5.08
C ASP A 22 -16.97 9.57 -4.02
N ARG A 23 -18.20 9.07 -3.93
CA ARG A 23 -19.23 9.52 -2.99
C ARG A 23 -19.93 8.34 -2.33
N GLN A 24 -19.93 8.34 -0.99
CA GLN A 24 -20.50 7.28 -0.17
C GLN A 24 -21.98 7.05 -0.47
N GLU A 25 -22.73 8.14 -0.59
CA GLU A 25 -24.17 8.13 -0.85
C GLU A 25 -24.52 7.40 -2.15
N ILE A 26 -23.74 7.60 -3.21
CA ILE A 26 -23.94 6.93 -4.50
C ILE A 26 -23.60 5.45 -4.39
N ALA A 27 -22.49 5.12 -3.72
CA ALA A 27 -22.13 3.72 -3.49
C ALA A 27 -23.22 2.97 -2.70
N ARG A 28 -23.80 3.61 -1.68
CA ARG A 28 -24.89 3.01 -0.89
C ARG A 28 -26.15 2.78 -1.73
N ALA A 29 -26.54 3.75 -2.55
CA ALA A 29 -27.69 3.60 -3.43
C ALA A 29 -27.50 2.43 -4.40
N VAL A 30 -26.32 2.32 -5.00
CA VAL A 30 -26.02 1.25 -5.96
C VAL A 30 -25.94 -0.12 -5.28
N ALA A 31 -25.41 -0.21 -4.06
CA ALA A 31 -25.44 -1.45 -3.30
C ALA A 31 -26.88 -1.89 -2.98
N GLN A 32 -27.76 -0.95 -2.63
CA GLN A 32 -29.19 -1.24 -2.42
C GLN A 32 -29.87 -1.73 -3.70
N ASP A 33 -29.59 -1.07 -4.83
CA ASP A 33 -30.15 -1.44 -6.14
C ASP A 33 -29.62 -2.79 -6.65
N TYR A 34 -28.39 -3.17 -6.26
CA TYR A 34 -27.79 -4.45 -6.65
C TYR A 34 -28.47 -5.66 -5.98
N GLY A 35 -29.01 -5.48 -4.77
CA GLY A 35 -29.82 -6.48 -4.08
C GLY A 35 -29.26 -6.97 -2.75
N ASP A 36 -30.03 -7.85 -2.10
CA ASP A 36 -29.76 -8.33 -0.74
C ASP A 36 -28.37 -8.96 -0.59
N GLY A 37 -27.59 -8.43 0.35
CA GLY A 37 -26.22 -8.90 0.67
C GLY A 37 -25.10 -8.07 0.02
N ALA A 38 -25.42 -7.17 -0.91
CA ALA A 38 -24.45 -6.22 -1.42
C ALA A 38 -24.11 -5.16 -0.35
N HIS A 39 -22.84 -4.74 -0.30
CA HIS A 39 -22.37 -3.78 0.68
C HIS A 39 -21.24 -2.91 0.13
N ILE A 40 -20.99 -1.80 0.82
CA ILE A 40 -19.92 -0.88 0.46
C ILE A 40 -18.71 -1.08 1.36
N VAL A 41 -17.52 -0.91 0.77
CA VAL A 41 -16.26 -0.80 1.51
C VAL A 41 -15.67 0.57 1.25
N ASP A 42 -15.41 1.33 2.32
CA ASP A 42 -14.57 2.54 2.24
C ASP A 42 -13.12 2.08 2.06
N THR A 43 -12.53 2.42 0.92
CA THR A 43 -11.15 2.02 0.61
C THR A 43 -10.13 2.94 1.28
N GLY A 44 -10.55 4.07 1.86
CA GLY A 44 -9.67 5.13 2.37
C GLY A 44 -8.84 5.81 1.28
N ALA A 45 -9.04 5.46 0.00
CA ALA A 45 -8.28 5.96 -1.12
C ALA A 45 -8.89 7.27 -1.66
N MET A 46 -8.04 8.24 -1.98
CA MET A 46 -8.44 9.46 -2.69
C MET A 46 -8.61 9.17 -4.20
N ALA A 47 -9.36 10.04 -4.90
CA ALA A 47 -9.87 9.94 -6.28
C ALA A 47 -8.92 9.47 -7.41
N TYR A 48 -7.63 9.28 -7.14
CA TYR A 48 -6.62 8.83 -8.11
C TYR A 48 -5.84 7.63 -7.56
N HIS A 49 -6.45 6.44 -7.40
CA HIS A 49 -5.73 5.17 -7.13
C HIS A 49 -6.65 3.93 -7.20
N PRO A 50 -6.11 2.70 -7.33
CA PRO A 50 -6.65 1.61 -8.15
C PRO A 50 -8.00 1.08 -7.67
N LEU A 51 -8.82 0.65 -8.63
CA LEU A 51 -10.09 -0.01 -8.38
C LEU A 51 -9.86 -1.41 -7.76
N ALA A 52 -10.55 -1.73 -6.67
CA ALA A 52 -10.54 -3.06 -6.07
C ALA A 52 -11.17 -4.07 -7.07
N GLU A 53 -10.48 -5.04 -7.65
CA GLU A 53 -11.11 -6.09 -8.48
C GLU A 53 -12.18 -6.88 -7.71
N LYS A 54 -11.87 -7.25 -6.47
CA LYS A 54 -12.73 -8.08 -5.61
C LYS A 54 -12.30 -7.93 -4.16
N ILE A 55 -13.12 -8.37 -3.23
CA ILE A 55 -12.67 -8.58 -1.84
C ILE A 55 -12.33 -10.05 -1.65
N LYS A 56 -11.19 -10.33 -1.01
CA LYS A 56 -10.81 -11.68 -0.58
C LYS A 56 -10.49 -11.63 0.91
N ASN A 57 -11.21 -12.41 1.71
CA ASN A 57 -11.05 -12.47 3.17
C ASN A 57 -11.25 -11.11 3.89
N GLY A 58 -12.13 -10.25 3.39
CA GLY A 58 -12.37 -8.91 3.97
C GLY A 58 -11.39 -7.83 3.51
N GLU A 59 -10.36 -8.19 2.74
CA GLU A 59 -9.37 -7.26 2.21
C GLU A 59 -9.58 -7.01 0.70
N PRO A 60 -9.44 -5.76 0.22
CA PRO A 60 -9.53 -5.44 -1.20
C PRO A 60 -8.36 -6.02 -1.99
N VAL A 61 -8.70 -6.88 -2.94
CA VAL A 61 -7.82 -7.30 -4.04
C VAL A 61 -8.01 -6.28 -5.14
N TYR A 62 -6.96 -5.56 -5.48
CA TYR A 62 -7.00 -4.53 -6.52
C TYR A 62 -6.83 -5.14 -7.90
N LEU A 63 -7.55 -4.60 -8.89
CA LEU A 63 -7.30 -4.90 -10.29
C LEU A 63 -5.80 -4.70 -10.55
N GLU A 64 -5.22 -5.59 -11.34
CA GLU A 64 -4.02 -5.27 -12.11
C GLU A 64 -4.38 -4.11 -13.06
N TYR A 65 -4.41 -2.88 -12.54
CA TYR A 65 -5.01 -1.76 -13.25
C TYR A 65 -4.08 -1.24 -14.34
N GLY A 66 -4.61 -1.26 -15.56
CA GLY A 66 -4.01 -0.69 -16.76
C GLY A 66 -3.82 0.82 -16.69
N GLY A 67 -2.67 1.25 -17.22
CA GLY A 67 -2.23 2.63 -17.32
C GLY A 67 -0.72 2.80 -17.38
N TRP A 68 0.05 1.76 -17.06
CA TRP A 68 1.50 1.70 -17.26
C TRP A 68 1.87 0.29 -17.70
N ASP A 69 2.75 0.22 -18.67
CA ASP A 69 3.05 -0.94 -19.50
C ASP A 69 3.23 -2.25 -18.71
N THR A 70 2.54 -3.28 -19.20
CA THR A 70 2.48 -4.64 -18.69
C THR A 70 3.87 -5.27 -18.58
N LYS A 71 4.35 -5.47 -17.33
CA LYS A 71 5.35 -6.46 -16.83
C LYS A 71 6.39 -5.92 -15.83
N VAL A 72 6.51 -4.61 -15.58
CA VAL A 72 7.74 -4.06 -14.94
C VAL A 72 7.60 -3.48 -13.51
N ALA A 73 6.41 -3.18 -12.97
CA ALA A 73 6.35 -2.18 -11.89
C ALA A 73 5.74 -2.61 -10.54
N ALA A 74 5.73 -3.90 -10.17
CA ALA A 74 5.17 -4.32 -8.86
C ALA A 74 5.84 -3.59 -7.68
N ILE A 75 7.17 -3.44 -7.72
CA ILE A 75 7.93 -2.71 -6.70
C ILE A 75 7.72 -1.19 -6.78
N GLU A 76 7.66 -0.61 -7.99
CA GLU A 76 7.50 0.84 -8.17
C GLU A 76 6.14 1.28 -7.61
N ASN A 77 5.10 0.46 -7.82
CA ASN A 77 3.76 0.68 -7.29
C ASN A 77 3.72 0.56 -5.76
N LEU A 78 4.39 -0.44 -5.19
CA LEU A 78 4.53 -0.59 -3.74
C LEU A 78 5.22 0.65 -3.13
N ILE A 79 6.33 1.07 -3.72
CA ILE A 79 7.09 2.24 -3.26
C ILE A 79 6.25 3.51 -3.35
N GLU A 80 5.49 3.69 -4.43
CA GLU A 80 4.60 4.84 -4.58
C GLU A 80 3.46 4.82 -3.54
N ALA A 81 2.88 3.64 -3.24
CA ALA A 81 1.87 3.50 -2.20
C ALA A 81 2.43 3.85 -0.80
N ILE A 82 3.67 3.46 -0.51
CA ILE A 82 4.38 3.86 0.72
C ILE A 82 4.62 5.38 0.72
N LYS A 83 5.08 5.93 -0.41
CA LYS A 83 5.25 7.38 -0.63
C LYS A 83 3.94 8.17 -0.63
N LYS A 84 2.78 7.55 -0.60
CA LYS A 84 1.52 8.26 -0.37
C LYS A 84 0.89 7.96 0.98
N GLY A 85 1.40 6.96 1.69
CA GLY A 85 0.91 6.57 3.01
C GLY A 85 -0.44 5.86 2.93
N TYR A 86 -0.54 4.84 2.07
CA TYR A 86 -1.75 4.03 1.91
C TYR A 86 -1.57 2.59 2.44
N PRO A 87 -1.64 2.35 3.76
CA PRO A 87 -1.36 1.04 4.35
C PRO A 87 -2.13 -0.14 3.75
N PRO A 88 -3.45 -0.06 3.44
CA PRO A 88 -4.17 -1.19 2.83
C PRO A 88 -3.58 -1.60 1.48
N ILE A 89 -3.18 -0.62 0.68
CA ILE A 89 -2.56 -0.84 -0.64
C ILE A 89 -1.14 -1.42 -0.48
N VAL A 90 -0.37 -0.94 0.51
CA VAL A 90 0.96 -1.48 0.82
C VAL A 90 0.87 -2.95 1.22
N ARG A 91 -0.12 -3.35 2.04
CA ARG A 91 -0.35 -4.75 2.41
C ARG A 91 -0.67 -5.61 1.18
N ALA A 92 -1.59 -5.16 0.34
CA ALA A 92 -1.98 -5.89 -0.87
C ALA A 92 -0.81 -6.09 -1.85
N PHE A 93 0.04 -5.08 -2.03
CA PHE A 93 1.21 -5.21 -2.91
C PHE A 93 2.34 -6.03 -2.28
N ALA A 94 2.64 -5.84 -1.00
CA ALA A 94 3.72 -6.57 -0.34
C ALA A 94 3.49 -8.10 -0.28
N GLU A 95 2.26 -8.57 -0.53
CA GLU A 95 1.95 -9.99 -0.71
C GLU A 95 2.28 -10.56 -2.09
N ASN A 96 2.33 -9.70 -3.11
CA ASN A 96 2.42 -10.12 -4.51
C ASN A 96 3.71 -9.64 -5.21
N VAL A 97 4.55 -8.86 -4.52
CA VAL A 97 5.83 -8.39 -5.04
C VAL A 97 6.87 -9.51 -4.91
N PRO A 98 7.45 -10.02 -6.03
CA PRO A 98 8.41 -11.13 -6.00
C PRO A 98 9.74 -10.78 -5.33
N ASP A 99 10.14 -9.50 -5.40
CA ASP A 99 11.39 -8.99 -4.81
C ASP A 99 11.15 -7.61 -4.17
N LEU A 100 11.13 -7.57 -2.82
CA LEU A 100 10.97 -6.36 -2.03
C LEU A 100 12.24 -5.49 -1.96
N ASN A 101 13.37 -6.03 -2.43
CA ASN A 101 14.69 -5.39 -2.35
C ASN A 101 15.08 -4.69 -3.64
N GLN A 102 14.25 -4.78 -4.67
CA GLN A 102 14.44 -4.01 -5.89
C GLN A 102 14.33 -2.50 -5.57
N PRO A 103 15.35 -1.69 -5.91
CA PRO A 103 15.32 -0.26 -5.65
C PRO A 103 14.51 0.49 -6.71
N ASP A 104 13.98 1.66 -6.34
CA ASP A 104 13.48 2.63 -7.32
C ASP A 104 14.63 3.39 -8.02
N ARG A 105 14.27 4.37 -8.84
CA ARG A 105 15.25 5.18 -9.60
C ARG A 105 16.20 6.02 -8.74
N THR A 106 15.92 6.20 -7.45
CA THR A 106 16.85 6.89 -6.53
C THR A 106 17.73 5.90 -5.77
N GLY A 107 17.61 4.60 -6.02
CA GLY A 107 18.24 3.55 -5.22
C GLY A 107 17.45 3.20 -3.96
N GLY A 108 16.30 3.83 -3.72
CA GLY A 108 15.54 3.61 -2.48
C GLY A 108 14.66 2.36 -2.57
N THR A 109 14.74 1.48 -1.58
CA THR A 109 13.85 0.31 -1.45
C THR A 109 12.54 0.66 -0.74
N ALA A 110 11.55 -0.23 -0.82
CA ALA A 110 10.31 -0.12 -0.07
C ALA A 110 10.54 0.13 1.43
N LEU A 111 11.51 -0.58 2.03
CA LEU A 111 11.85 -0.43 3.44
C LEU A 111 12.40 0.96 3.75
N LEU A 112 13.33 1.48 2.94
CA LEU A 112 13.88 2.81 3.14
C LEU A 112 12.78 3.89 3.09
N TRP A 113 11.85 3.77 2.14
CA TRP A 113 10.73 4.70 2.03
C TRP A 113 9.76 4.57 3.23
N ALA A 114 9.53 3.37 3.77
CA ALA A 114 8.70 3.19 4.97
C ALA A 114 9.33 3.90 6.20
N VAL A 115 10.66 3.80 6.35
CA VAL A 115 11.42 4.55 7.37
C VAL A 115 11.31 6.06 7.15
N ALA A 116 11.49 6.53 5.91
CA ALA A 116 11.34 7.95 5.56
C ALA A 116 9.96 8.50 5.92
N ARG A 117 8.92 7.64 5.89
CA ARG A 117 7.54 7.96 6.26
C ARG A 117 7.20 7.76 7.72
N ARG A 118 8.14 7.28 8.54
CA ARG A 118 7.96 7.10 9.98
C ARG A 118 6.79 6.16 10.29
N LYS A 119 6.67 5.09 9.50
CA LYS A 119 5.58 4.10 9.58
C LYS A 119 6.09 2.77 10.14
N PRO A 120 6.21 2.62 11.48
CA PRO A 120 6.72 1.39 12.08
C PRO A 120 5.91 0.15 11.67
N GLU A 121 4.60 0.29 11.47
CA GLU A 121 3.73 -0.77 11.02
C GLU A 121 4.06 -1.28 9.61
N LEU A 122 4.54 -0.40 8.72
CA LEU A 122 4.97 -0.76 7.38
C LEU A 122 6.40 -1.29 7.39
N VAL A 123 7.27 -0.77 8.27
CA VAL A 123 8.62 -1.29 8.49
C VAL A 123 8.54 -2.74 8.93
N GLN A 124 7.76 -3.04 9.99
CA GLN A 124 7.56 -4.41 10.46
C GLN A 124 7.03 -5.33 9.35
N LEU A 125 5.99 -4.90 8.63
CA LEU A 125 5.42 -5.68 7.53
C LEU A 125 6.45 -6.03 6.46
N LEU A 126 7.29 -5.08 6.06
CA LEU A 126 8.29 -5.31 5.01
C LEU A 126 9.41 -6.22 5.51
N LEU A 127 9.85 -6.06 6.76
CA LEU A 127 10.85 -6.92 7.40
C LEU A 127 10.35 -8.36 7.55
N ASP A 128 9.10 -8.55 7.99
CA ASP A 128 8.46 -9.88 8.10
C ASP A 128 8.37 -10.61 6.76
N ARG A 129 8.42 -9.86 5.65
CA ARG A 129 8.39 -10.37 4.27
C ARG A 129 9.77 -10.48 3.64
N GLY A 130 10.85 -10.29 4.40
CA GLY A 130 12.22 -10.50 3.94
C GLY A 130 12.84 -9.31 3.21
N ALA A 131 12.36 -8.08 3.46
CA ALA A 131 13.09 -6.88 3.05
C ALA A 131 14.46 -6.81 3.77
N ASP A 132 15.51 -6.52 3.02
CA ASP A 132 16.88 -6.39 3.50
C ASP A 132 17.04 -5.08 4.28
N PRO A 133 17.29 -5.13 5.60
CA PRO A 133 17.45 -3.94 6.42
C PRO A 133 18.76 -3.18 6.17
N ASN A 134 19.68 -3.75 5.39
CA ASN A 134 21.01 -3.18 5.14
C ASN A 134 21.16 -2.57 3.73
N HIS A 135 20.13 -2.63 2.89
CA HIS A 135 20.19 -2.04 1.55
C HIS A 135 20.35 -0.52 1.63
N ALA A 136 21.43 0.00 1.07
CA ALA A 136 21.68 1.45 1.00
C ALA A 136 21.19 2.03 -0.33
N ASP A 137 20.66 3.25 -0.31
CA ASP A 137 20.35 3.96 -1.55
C ASP A 137 21.59 4.46 -2.28
N SER A 138 21.39 5.21 -3.38
CA SER A 138 22.48 5.74 -4.21
C SER A 138 23.40 6.70 -3.46
N ASP A 139 22.93 7.29 -2.36
CA ASP A 139 23.71 8.19 -1.50
C ASP A 139 24.41 7.43 -0.35
N GLY A 140 24.25 6.10 -0.29
CA GLY A 140 24.79 5.26 0.79
C GLY A 140 23.94 5.27 2.06
N THR A 141 22.71 5.78 2.01
CA THR A 141 21.83 5.84 3.19
C THR A 141 21.13 4.51 3.40
N THR A 142 21.41 3.85 4.53
CA THR A 142 20.68 2.64 4.97
C THR A 142 19.40 3.00 5.73
N PRO A 143 18.41 2.09 5.83
CA PRO A 143 17.26 2.24 6.69
C PRO A 143 17.63 2.64 8.13
N LEU A 144 18.65 1.99 8.70
CA LEU A 144 19.09 2.28 10.07
C LEU A 144 19.71 3.68 10.19
N ALA A 145 20.58 4.08 9.25
CA ALA A 145 21.17 5.41 9.25
C ALA A 145 20.10 6.50 9.17
N LEU A 146 19.09 6.31 8.32
CA LEU A 146 17.97 7.24 8.20
C LEU A 146 17.13 7.32 9.49
N ALA A 147 16.84 6.16 10.11
CA ALA A 147 16.08 6.09 11.35
C ALA A 147 16.81 6.79 12.51
N GLN A 148 18.13 6.60 12.62
CA GLN A 148 19.00 7.28 13.60
C GLN A 148 19.04 8.79 13.38
N GLN A 149 19.25 9.23 12.13
CA GLN A 149 19.24 10.66 11.78
C GLN A 149 17.92 11.33 12.19
N LYS A 150 16.80 10.62 12.02
CA LYS A 150 15.45 11.10 12.33
C LYS A 150 15.00 10.82 13.77
N LYS A 151 15.81 10.15 14.59
CA LYS A 151 15.51 9.77 15.99
C LYS A 151 14.21 8.99 16.12
N LEU A 152 14.09 7.89 15.37
CA LEU A 152 12.90 7.04 15.31
C LEU A 152 13.12 5.76 16.14
N ASP A 153 13.09 5.89 17.48
CA ASP A 153 13.49 4.81 18.41
C ASP A 153 12.82 3.47 18.13
N GLU A 154 11.49 3.44 17.95
CA GLU A 154 10.77 2.21 17.61
C GLU A 154 11.25 1.57 16.30
N ILE A 155 11.50 2.38 15.26
CA ILE A 155 11.99 1.88 13.97
C ILE A 155 13.45 1.42 14.06
N ILE A 156 14.26 2.08 14.90
CA ILE A 156 15.63 1.65 15.18
C ILE A 156 15.62 0.25 15.79
N ASP A 157 14.77 0.02 16.79
CA ASP A 157 14.65 -1.28 17.44
C ASP A 157 14.19 -2.37 16.46
N LEU A 158 13.19 -2.06 15.61
CA LEU A 158 12.72 -2.99 14.57
C LEU A 158 13.82 -3.39 13.58
N LEU A 159 14.58 -2.39 13.10
CA LEU A 159 15.66 -2.63 12.14
C LEU A 159 16.81 -3.43 12.76
N GLN A 160 17.21 -3.10 13.99
CA GLN A 160 18.25 -3.83 14.72
C GLN A 160 17.84 -5.27 15.02
N ALA A 161 16.58 -5.49 15.41
CA ALA A 161 16.03 -6.83 15.60
C ALA A 161 16.06 -7.67 14.30
N ALA A 162 15.93 -7.01 13.15
CA ALA A 162 16.06 -7.65 11.83
C ALA A 162 17.52 -7.80 11.35
N GLY A 163 18.52 -7.39 12.14
CA GLY A 163 19.93 -7.51 11.79
C GLY A 163 20.50 -6.35 10.97
N ALA A 164 19.88 -5.16 11.04
CA ALA A 164 20.50 -3.93 10.54
C ALA A 164 21.79 -3.61 11.31
N ARG A 165 22.83 -3.18 10.60
CA ARG A 165 24.14 -2.83 11.17
C ARG A 165 24.74 -1.57 10.56
#